data_AF-A0A3D5ZRY6-F1
#
_entry.id   AF-A0A3D5ZRY6-F1
#
_cell.length_a   1.000
_cell.length_b   1.000
_cell.length_c   1.000
_cell.angle_alpha   90.00
_cell.angle_beta   90.00
_cell.angle_gamma   90.00
#
_symmetry.space_group_name_H-M   'P 1'
#
loop_
_entity.id
_entity.type
_entity.pdbx_description
1 polymer ?
#
loop_
_entity_poly.entity_id
_entity_poly.type
_entity_poly.pdbx_seq_one_letter_code
_entity_poly.pdbx_strand_id
1 'polypeptide(L)'
;MKKNFQVIFLSIIMLISMCFAVTGCKKKDNPSGKNKEYAVSFYVDDVLVKTVKSKGNEEIDFPEDPSKEGYFFAGWGCTFSNGYIEKYFTSEYYKNIPMGEDIKVFAQWKKKITIHFEMNGGYYQNHNEPGEIPTGPLPDEIIREGQKSLRINTVIEKANNAAFAGWYDNPELEGDRITDPYYPTESVTLYAAWVDEANVVTESGFKLSYYDGLGGYYTEGYFGEDVTELVIPSSYKGVPVVEIWSPFYFKDYQVFNRTITSIKTSKNLKVIKDNAFQLCSALTSVTISDTVEEIGDNAFDVNSLANITMGKNVKYIGANAFGNVNNYNAPAWAKSLPDGPVYLGNVFYGYKGIINGSFEIKSGTTAIAGNAFYGQNQMTSVTIPQGVEIIGRYAFGGCTQLKTINMPGTMTDIYAYAFYNCTSLESFVMPDSVTSIKDGIFSGCTSLKSVTLSENLTRLEYGMFENCPITELIVPEKVVFIGNAFTGNTTLQKVTIKKAEIDFGELAMDYVPDSVTAIYVQENLVEAFKSQYPAHADKFFAIEK
;
A
#
# COMPACT_ATOMS: atom_id res chain seq x y z
N MET A 1 36.67 -3.11 25.90
CA MET A 1 35.39 -3.71 26.35
C MET A 1 34.28 -2.91 25.68
N LYS A 2 33.87 -3.29 24.47
CA LYS A 2 32.87 -4.30 24.09
C LYS A 2 31.45 -3.71 24.04
N LYS A 3 30.89 -3.79 22.82
CA LYS A 3 29.49 -3.71 22.39
C LYS A 3 28.91 -2.31 22.18
N ASN A 4 28.99 -1.87 20.93
CA ASN A 4 28.01 -1.01 20.27
C ASN A 4 27.73 -1.57 18.87
N PHE A 5 26.52 -1.24 18.38
CA PHE A 5 25.87 -1.53 17.10
C PHE A 5 25.13 -2.87 17.01
N GLN A 6 23.81 -2.87 17.25
CA GLN A 6 22.71 -2.45 16.34
C GLN A 6 22.68 -3.28 15.06
N VAL A 7 21.75 -4.24 14.93
CA VAL A 7 20.30 -4.12 14.69
C VAL A 7 20.03 -4.24 13.18
N ILE A 8 19.36 -5.35 12.85
CA ILE A 8 18.36 -5.53 11.79
C ILE A 8 18.85 -5.24 10.38
N PHE A 9 19.01 -6.31 9.60
CA PHE A 9 18.35 -6.40 8.30
C PHE A 9 18.25 -7.87 7.89
N LEU A 10 17.12 -8.21 7.27
CA LEU A 10 16.91 -9.37 6.41
C LEU A 10 16.64 -10.72 7.08
N SER A 11 15.35 -10.94 7.29
CA SER A 11 14.56 -12.05 6.76
C SER A 11 14.92 -12.45 5.30
N ILE A 12 16.16 -12.84 5.05
CA ILE A 12 16.53 -13.67 3.89
C ILE A 12 17.49 -14.73 4.45
N ILE A 13 17.25 -15.98 4.06
CA ILE A 13 18.01 -17.18 4.44
C ILE A 13 17.63 -17.79 5.80
N MET A 14 16.38 -18.27 5.93
CA MET A 14 16.11 -19.49 6.69
C MET A 14 16.21 -20.72 5.76
N LEU A 15 17.25 -20.74 4.93
CA LEU A 15 17.67 -21.90 4.17
C LEU A 15 19.19 -21.96 4.23
N ILE A 16 19.71 -22.94 4.96
CA ILE A 16 21.13 -23.34 5.03
C ILE A 16 21.92 -22.58 6.10
N SER A 17 22.07 -23.20 7.27
CA SER A 17 23.34 -23.86 7.63
C SER A 17 23.45 -24.03 9.15
N MET A 18 23.38 -25.28 9.61
CA MET A 18 24.14 -25.88 10.72
C MET A 18 23.51 -27.26 10.94
N CYS A 19 24.17 -28.40 10.87
CA CYS A 19 25.52 -28.85 10.59
C CYS A 19 25.26 -30.32 10.14
N PHE A 20 25.95 -30.93 9.19
CA PHE A 20 27.38 -31.13 9.17
C PHE A 20 27.82 -31.37 7.73
N ALA A 21 29.04 -30.90 7.45
CA ALA A 21 29.86 -31.43 6.40
C ALA A 21 29.77 -32.97 6.37
N VAL A 22 29.22 -33.51 5.29
CA VAL A 22 29.55 -34.88 4.87
C VAL A 22 30.94 -34.81 4.23
N THR A 23 31.94 -34.46 5.03
CA THR A 23 33.33 -34.78 4.72
C THR A 23 33.44 -36.31 4.82
N GLY A 24 33.37 -36.97 3.68
CA GLY A 24 34.03 -38.26 3.48
C GLY A 24 33.56 -39.40 4.37
N CYS A 25 32.27 -39.61 4.52
CA CYS A 25 31.74 -40.97 4.71
C CYS A 25 31.05 -41.40 3.42
N LYS A 26 31.83 -41.76 2.40
CA LYS A 26 31.34 -42.76 1.44
C LYS A 26 30.79 -43.90 2.30
N LYS A 27 29.50 -44.22 2.12
CA LYS A 27 28.89 -45.38 2.75
C LYS A 27 29.84 -46.56 2.52
N LYS A 28 30.44 -47.12 3.57
CA LYS A 28 31.13 -48.39 3.43
C LYS A 28 30.06 -49.34 2.90
N ASP A 29 30.30 -49.90 1.71
CA ASP A 29 29.54 -51.05 1.25
C ASP A 29 29.41 -52.00 2.43
N ASN A 30 28.19 -52.47 2.67
CA ASN A 30 27.91 -53.40 3.74
C ASN A 30 28.95 -54.53 3.63
N PRO A 31 29.85 -54.71 4.62
CA PRO A 31 31.00 -55.60 4.45
C PRO A 31 30.49 -56.99 4.07
N SER A 32 31.06 -57.54 3.00
CA SER A 32 30.75 -58.85 2.45
C SER A 32 30.83 -59.90 3.56
N GLY A 33 29.69 -60.26 4.15
CA GLY A 33 29.67 -61.24 5.24
C GLY A 33 28.45 -61.29 6.15
N LYS A 34 27.54 -60.29 6.14
CA LYS A 34 26.22 -60.41 6.80
C LYS A 34 25.11 -59.88 5.89
N ASN A 35 24.35 -60.79 5.28
CA ASN A 35 23.13 -60.51 4.49
C ASN A 35 22.00 -59.98 5.40
N LYS A 36 22.19 -58.84 6.08
CA LYS A 36 21.09 -58.21 6.83
C LYS A 36 20.31 -57.33 5.86
N GLU A 37 19.22 -57.89 5.35
CA GLU A 37 18.19 -57.15 4.63
C GLU A 37 17.35 -56.38 5.66
N TYR A 38 17.06 -55.12 5.36
CA TYR A 38 16.12 -54.29 6.13
C TYR A 38 14.78 -54.28 5.41
N ALA A 39 13.69 -54.28 6.18
CA ALA A 39 12.35 -54.13 5.66
C ALA A 39 11.97 -52.65 5.61
N VAL A 40 11.64 -52.14 4.41
CA VAL A 40 10.94 -50.86 4.24
C VAL A 40 9.47 -51.19 4.05
N SER A 41 8.67 -50.91 5.07
CA SER A 41 7.24 -51.25 5.12
C SER A 41 6.40 -49.99 4.93
N PHE A 42 5.59 -50.00 3.87
CA PHE A 42 4.71 -48.90 3.47
C PHE A 42 3.31 -49.12 4.01
N TYR A 43 2.76 -48.10 4.65
CA TYR A 43 1.46 -48.12 5.31
C TYR A 43 0.55 -47.03 4.73
N VAL A 44 -0.70 -47.40 4.47
CA VAL A 44 -1.79 -46.51 4.07
C VAL A 44 -2.87 -46.62 5.14
N ASP A 45 -3.14 -45.52 5.86
CA ASP A 45 -4.11 -45.51 6.97
C ASP A 45 -3.87 -46.68 7.96
N ASP A 46 -2.61 -46.84 8.38
CA ASP A 46 -2.09 -47.91 9.25
C ASP A 46 -2.19 -49.35 8.71
N VAL A 47 -2.66 -49.53 7.47
CA VAL A 47 -2.67 -50.83 6.77
C VAL A 47 -1.39 -51.01 5.98
N LEU A 48 -0.68 -52.11 6.21
CA LEU A 48 0.52 -52.48 5.45
C LEU A 48 0.16 -52.80 3.99
N VAL A 49 0.69 -52.04 3.03
CA VAL A 49 0.40 -52.22 1.59
C VAL A 49 1.56 -52.84 0.81
N LYS A 50 2.80 -52.63 1.25
CA LYS A 50 3.99 -53.18 0.61
C LYS A 50 5.14 -53.28 1.59
N THR A 51 5.94 -54.32 1.46
CA THR A 51 7.24 -54.42 2.13
C THR A 51 8.31 -54.68 1.09
N VAL A 52 9.33 -53.83 1.06
CA VAL A 52 10.51 -53.99 0.21
C VAL A 52 11.67 -54.40 1.10
N LYS A 53 12.34 -55.50 0.73
CA LYS A 53 13.60 -55.87 1.37
C LYS A 53 14.75 -55.17 0.65
N SER A 54 15.61 -54.50 1.40
CA SER A 54 16.70 -53.73 0.83
C SER A 54 17.98 -53.82 1.66
N LYS A 55 19.12 -53.66 1.00
CA LYS A 55 20.45 -53.58 1.61
C LYS A 55 20.83 -52.17 2.04
N GLY A 56 19.98 -51.18 1.77
CA GLY A 56 20.09 -49.84 2.34
C GLY A 56 20.76 -48.78 1.50
N ASN A 57 21.19 -49.05 0.27
CA ASN A 57 21.94 -48.12 -0.59
C ASN A 57 21.51 -48.15 -2.07
N GLU A 58 20.37 -48.79 -2.34
CA GLU A 58 19.83 -48.98 -3.67
C GLU A 58 18.51 -48.22 -3.83
N GLU A 59 18.02 -48.13 -5.06
CA GLU A 59 16.67 -47.65 -5.30
C GLU A 59 15.67 -48.68 -4.77
N ILE A 60 14.66 -48.18 -4.06
CA ILE A 60 13.58 -49.02 -3.57
C ILE A 60 12.35 -48.76 -4.42
N ASP A 61 11.61 -49.84 -4.67
CA ASP A 61 10.40 -49.80 -5.47
C ASP A 61 9.21 -49.38 -4.61
N PHE A 62 8.73 -48.16 -4.81
CA PHE A 62 7.59 -47.63 -4.07
C PHE A 62 6.29 -48.34 -4.50
N PRO A 63 5.28 -48.47 -3.61
CA PRO A 63 3.94 -48.83 -4.06
C PRO A 63 3.36 -47.71 -4.97
N GLU A 64 2.33 -48.04 -5.74
CA GLU A 64 1.56 -47.02 -6.48
C GLU A 64 0.98 -45.98 -5.51
N ASP A 65 0.87 -44.74 -5.98
CA ASP A 65 0.34 -43.63 -5.19
C ASP A 65 -1.09 -43.96 -4.72
N PRO A 66 -1.32 -44.08 -3.41
CA PRO A 66 -2.60 -44.49 -2.88
C PRO A 66 -3.63 -43.37 -3.09
N SER A 67 -4.88 -43.76 -3.36
CA SER A 67 -5.99 -42.83 -3.40
C SER A 67 -6.71 -42.80 -2.05
N LYS A 68 -7.16 -41.60 -1.66
CA LYS A 68 -8.01 -41.40 -0.49
C LYS A 68 -9.06 -40.34 -0.83
N GLU A 69 -10.32 -40.69 -0.63
CA GLU A 69 -11.43 -39.77 -0.90
C GLU A 69 -11.28 -38.48 -0.08
N GLY A 70 -11.43 -37.32 -0.72
CA GLY A 70 -11.26 -36.03 -0.05
C GLY A 70 -9.81 -35.59 0.23
N TYR A 71 -8.80 -36.36 -0.17
CA TYR A 71 -7.38 -36.00 0.05
C TYR A 71 -6.53 -36.12 -1.22
N PHE A 72 -5.53 -35.25 -1.33
CA PHE A 72 -4.40 -35.42 -2.22
C PHE A 72 -3.32 -36.24 -1.52
N PHE A 73 -2.77 -37.21 -2.24
CA PHE A 73 -1.53 -37.84 -1.82
C PHE A 73 -0.42 -36.77 -1.84
N ALA A 74 0.20 -36.54 -0.68
CA ALA A 74 1.25 -35.54 -0.50
C ALA A 74 2.65 -36.13 -0.64
N GLY A 75 2.74 -37.46 -0.70
CA GLY A 75 3.98 -38.22 -0.73
C GLY A 75 4.07 -39.19 0.44
N TRP A 76 5.17 -39.92 0.46
CA TRP A 76 5.49 -40.85 1.54
C TRP A 76 6.30 -40.12 2.61
N GLY A 77 5.92 -40.27 3.87
CA GLY A 77 6.70 -39.78 5.01
C GLY A 77 7.20 -40.95 5.84
N CYS A 78 8.34 -40.83 6.50
CA CYS A 78 8.85 -41.90 7.37
C CYS A 78 9.09 -41.39 8.79
N THR A 79 9.02 -42.31 9.75
CA THR A 79 9.34 -42.03 11.15
C THR A 79 10.46 -42.97 11.59
N PHE A 80 11.48 -42.42 12.22
CA PHE A 80 12.63 -43.17 12.74
C PHE A 80 12.46 -43.48 14.23
N SER A 81 13.17 -44.48 14.76
CA SER A 81 13.11 -44.84 16.19
C SER A 81 13.45 -43.71 17.16
N ASN A 82 14.24 -42.73 16.71
CA ASN A 82 14.57 -41.53 17.49
C ASN A 82 13.43 -40.48 17.52
N GLY A 83 12.29 -40.76 16.89
CA GLY A 83 11.13 -39.87 16.82
C GLY A 83 11.21 -38.79 15.72
N TYR A 84 12.28 -38.76 14.91
CA TYR A 84 12.36 -37.86 13.76
C TYR A 84 11.34 -38.29 12.69
N ILE A 85 10.66 -37.33 12.08
CA ILE A 85 9.68 -37.54 11.01
C ILE A 85 10.16 -36.81 9.75
N GLU A 86 10.39 -37.56 8.68
CA GLU A 86 10.66 -37.01 7.35
C GLU A 86 9.37 -36.96 6.55
N LYS A 87 9.09 -35.83 5.90
CA LYS A 87 7.81 -35.61 5.18
C LYS A 87 7.86 -36.04 3.72
N TYR A 88 9.04 -36.16 3.13
CA TYR A 88 9.24 -36.47 1.71
C TYR A 88 10.28 -37.60 1.54
N PHE A 89 9.89 -38.81 1.94
CA PHE A 89 10.67 -40.03 1.78
C PHE A 89 10.72 -40.46 0.30
N THR A 90 11.89 -40.34 -0.31
CA THR A 90 12.16 -40.71 -1.71
C THR A 90 13.30 -41.74 -1.80
N SER A 91 13.47 -42.41 -2.94
CA SER A 91 14.63 -43.29 -3.18
C SER A 91 15.96 -42.57 -3.02
N GLU A 92 16.06 -41.31 -3.45
CA GLU A 92 17.27 -40.50 -3.31
C GLU A 92 17.57 -40.18 -1.84
N TYR A 93 16.54 -39.79 -1.08
CA TYR A 93 16.67 -39.61 0.36
C TYR A 93 17.08 -40.92 1.06
N TYR A 94 16.42 -42.04 0.70
CA TYR A 94 16.69 -43.36 1.25
C TYR A 94 18.15 -43.82 1.07
N LYS A 95 18.75 -43.59 -0.11
CA LYS A 95 20.17 -43.92 -0.38
C LYS A 95 21.14 -43.28 0.64
N ASN A 96 20.78 -42.12 1.18
CA ASN A 96 21.64 -41.32 2.04
C ASN A 96 21.51 -41.63 3.54
N ILE A 97 20.54 -42.46 3.95
CA ILE A 97 20.35 -42.80 5.37
C ILE A 97 21.24 -44.00 5.77
N PRO A 98 22.00 -43.95 6.87
CA PRO A 98 22.68 -45.11 7.44
C PRO A 98 21.65 -46.11 8.00
N MET A 99 21.57 -47.33 7.44
CA MET A 99 20.60 -48.32 7.89
C MET A 99 21.02 -48.96 9.22
N GLY A 100 20.13 -48.86 10.22
CA GLY A 100 20.27 -49.54 11.52
C GLY A 100 19.08 -50.43 11.90
N GLU A 101 17.91 -50.23 11.29
CA GLU A 101 16.62 -50.85 11.64
C GLU A 101 15.64 -50.87 10.46
N ASP A 102 14.52 -51.58 10.62
CA ASP A 102 13.43 -51.58 9.65
C ASP A 102 12.71 -50.22 9.63
N ILE A 103 12.35 -49.74 8.46
CA ILE A 103 11.74 -48.41 8.26
C ILE A 103 10.24 -48.56 8.04
N LYS A 104 9.45 -47.78 8.78
CA LYS A 104 8.02 -47.60 8.50
C LYS A 104 7.80 -46.30 7.76
N VAL A 105 7.11 -46.41 6.63
CA VAL A 105 6.79 -45.31 5.74
C VAL A 105 5.28 -45.21 5.65
N PHE A 106 4.73 -44.03 5.86
CA PHE A 106 3.31 -43.76 5.94
C PHE A 106 2.90 -42.79 4.84
N ALA A 107 1.80 -43.10 4.17
CA ALA A 107 1.20 -42.21 3.20
C ALA A 107 0.80 -40.88 3.88
N GLN A 108 1.26 -39.76 3.32
CA GLN A 108 0.91 -38.43 3.80
C GLN A 108 -0.20 -37.84 2.93
N TRP A 109 -1.10 -37.12 3.59
CA TRP A 109 -2.31 -36.60 2.95
C TRP A 109 -2.42 -35.09 3.13
N LYS A 110 -2.95 -34.42 2.11
CA LYS A 110 -3.39 -33.03 2.18
C LYS A 110 -4.86 -32.97 1.84
N LYS A 111 -5.68 -32.31 2.67
CA LYS A 111 -7.12 -32.19 2.41
C LYS A 111 -7.34 -31.53 1.05
N LYS A 112 -8.27 -32.08 0.26
CA LYS A 112 -8.78 -31.44 -0.95
C LYS A 112 -9.71 -30.32 -0.53
N ILE A 113 -9.38 -29.11 -0.97
CA ILE A 113 -10.22 -27.92 -0.82
C ILE A 113 -10.85 -27.67 -2.18
N THR A 114 -12.19 -27.66 -2.21
CA THR A 114 -12.94 -27.33 -3.42
C THR A 114 -13.43 -25.89 -3.31
N ILE A 115 -13.08 -25.08 -4.29
CA ILE A 115 -13.64 -23.74 -4.48
C ILE A 115 -14.66 -23.86 -5.60
N HIS A 116 -15.94 -23.77 -5.23
CA HIS A 116 -17.03 -23.69 -6.20
C HIS A 116 -17.27 -22.21 -6.56
N PHE A 117 -17.47 -21.91 -7.84
CA PHE A 117 -17.70 -20.54 -8.32
C PHE A 117 -19.14 -20.39 -8.81
N GLU A 118 -19.99 -19.84 -7.96
CA GLU A 118 -21.36 -19.47 -8.29
C GLU A 118 -21.37 -18.09 -8.96
N MET A 119 -21.45 -18.08 -10.29
CA MET A 119 -21.36 -16.84 -11.06
C MET A 119 -22.64 -16.01 -10.98
N ASN A 120 -23.79 -16.54 -10.54
CA ASN A 120 -25.05 -15.77 -10.53
C ASN A 120 -25.39 -15.12 -11.89
N GLY A 121 -25.09 -15.84 -12.98
CA GLY A 121 -25.14 -15.34 -14.36
C GLY A 121 -23.76 -14.95 -14.90
N GLY A 122 -23.65 -14.83 -16.23
CA GLY A 122 -22.38 -14.59 -16.91
C GLY A 122 -21.65 -15.86 -17.38
N TYR A 123 -20.45 -15.69 -17.92
CA TYR A 123 -19.58 -16.75 -18.43
C TYR A 123 -18.11 -16.33 -18.28
N TYR A 124 -17.20 -17.28 -18.10
CA TYR A 124 -15.76 -16.99 -18.16
C TYR A 124 -15.29 -16.97 -19.62
N GLN A 125 -14.31 -16.12 -19.94
CA GLN A 125 -13.60 -16.15 -21.22
C GLN A 125 -12.17 -16.66 -21.02
N ASN A 126 -11.73 -17.61 -21.85
CA ASN A 126 -10.33 -18.02 -21.92
C ASN A 126 -9.63 -17.31 -23.09
N HIS A 127 -8.97 -16.18 -22.85
CA HIS A 127 -8.29 -15.39 -23.89
C HIS A 127 -7.01 -16.05 -24.45
N ASN A 128 -6.60 -17.22 -23.94
CA ASN A 128 -5.34 -17.87 -24.31
C ASN A 128 -5.45 -18.91 -25.45
N GLU A 129 -6.60 -19.06 -26.11
CA GLU A 129 -6.75 -19.96 -27.26
C GLU A 129 -7.40 -19.27 -28.48
N PRO A 130 -6.78 -19.31 -29.69
CA PRO A 130 -7.43 -18.91 -30.93
C PRO A 130 -8.41 -20.01 -31.38
N GLY A 131 -9.71 -19.75 -31.29
CA GLY A 131 -10.79 -20.70 -31.60
C GLY A 131 -12.02 -20.36 -30.77
N GLU A 132 -13.18 -20.99 -31.03
CA GLU A 132 -14.43 -20.75 -30.27
C GLU A 132 -14.14 -20.69 -28.76
N ILE A 133 -14.29 -19.49 -28.20
CA ILE A 133 -14.06 -19.21 -26.79
C ILE A 133 -15.01 -20.11 -26.00
N PRO A 134 -14.53 -21.03 -25.13
CA PRO A 134 -15.43 -21.82 -24.32
C PRO A 134 -16.22 -20.88 -23.41
N THR A 135 -17.51 -20.72 -23.71
CA THR A 135 -18.45 -19.98 -22.87
C THR A 135 -19.13 -20.97 -21.94
N GLY A 136 -19.13 -20.70 -20.63
CA GLY A 136 -19.69 -21.62 -19.65
C GLY A 136 -19.44 -21.23 -18.20
N PRO A 137 -19.89 -22.08 -17.24
CA PRO A 137 -19.62 -21.90 -15.82
C PRO A 137 -18.12 -22.02 -15.52
N LEU A 138 -17.58 -21.12 -14.69
CA LEU A 138 -16.22 -21.24 -14.20
C LEU A 138 -16.10 -22.55 -13.41
N PRO A 139 -15.26 -23.53 -13.83
CA PRO A 139 -15.23 -24.83 -13.19
C PRO A 139 -14.61 -24.75 -11.80
N ASP A 140 -15.02 -25.67 -10.93
CA ASP A 140 -14.48 -25.82 -9.58
C ASP A 140 -12.95 -25.88 -9.60
N GLU A 141 -12.33 -25.18 -8.64
CA GLU A 141 -10.91 -25.31 -8.37
C GLU A 141 -10.70 -26.30 -7.23
N ILE A 142 -9.94 -27.36 -7.47
CA ILE A 142 -9.57 -28.33 -6.44
C ILE A 142 -8.10 -28.13 -6.10
N ILE A 143 -7.83 -27.61 -4.90
CA ILE A 143 -6.48 -27.31 -4.43
C ILE A 143 -6.14 -28.04 -3.13
N ARG A 144 -4.86 -28.11 -2.80
CA ARG A 144 -4.41 -28.66 -1.51
C ARG A 144 -4.65 -27.62 -0.42
N GLU A 145 -4.97 -28.08 0.79
CA GLU A 145 -4.98 -27.21 1.97
C GLU A 145 -3.66 -26.41 2.11
N GLY A 146 -3.78 -25.09 2.26
CA GLY A 146 -2.66 -24.15 2.32
C GLY A 146 -2.09 -23.73 0.97
N GLN A 147 -2.67 -24.20 -0.14
CA GLN A 147 -2.33 -23.77 -1.49
C GLN A 147 -3.10 -22.50 -1.87
N LYS A 148 -2.48 -21.65 -2.70
CA LYS A 148 -3.11 -20.46 -3.29
C LYS A 148 -4.11 -20.89 -4.36
N SER A 149 -5.29 -20.26 -4.40
CA SER A 149 -6.20 -20.33 -5.55
C SER A 149 -5.60 -19.61 -6.76
N LEU A 150 -5.71 -20.23 -7.93
CA LEU A 150 -5.28 -19.67 -9.21
C LEU A 150 -6.43 -19.01 -9.98
N ARG A 151 -7.69 -19.18 -9.53
CA ARG A 151 -8.87 -18.73 -10.28
C ARG A 151 -9.55 -17.46 -9.74
N ILE A 152 -9.18 -16.93 -8.57
CA ILE A 152 -9.81 -15.70 -8.01
C ILE A 152 -9.79 -14.51 -8.99
N ASN A 153 -8.71 -14.36 -9.75
CA ASN A 153 -8.55 -13.29 -10.74
C ASN A 153 -9.01 -13.68 -12.15
N THR A 154 -9.77 -14.77 -12.30
CA THR A 154 -10.29 -15.17 -13.60
C THR A 154 -11.27 -14.11 -14.09
N VAL A 155 -11.05 -13.63 -15.32
CA VAL A 155 -11.95 -12.67 -15.96
C VAL A 155 -13.27 -13.36 -16.28
N ILE A 156 -14.37 -12.80 -15.77
CA ILE A 156 -15.72 -13.24 -16.05
C ILE A 156 -16.52 -12.09 -16.63
N GLU A 157 -17.45 -12.42 -17.52
CA GLU A 157 -18.28 -11.46 -18.24
C GLU A 157 -19.76 -11.80 -18.08
N LYS A 158 -20.63 -10.81 -18.22
CA LYS A 158 -22.08 -11.00 -18.21
C LYS A 158 -22.71 -10.17 -19.32
N ALA A 159 -23.80 -10.67 -19.89
CA ALA A 159 -24.59 -9.94 -20.87
C ALA A 159 -25.06 -8.59 -20.29
N ASN A 160 -25.29 -7.60 -21.16
CA ASN A 160 -25.75 -6.24 -20.82
C ASN A 160 -24.70 -5.33 -20.17
N ASN A 161 -23.41 -5.58 -20.39
CA ASN A 161 -22.29 -4.76 -19.88
C ASN A 161 -22.23 -4.64 -18.35
N ALA A 162 -22.79 -5.61 -17.61
CA ALA A 162 -22.64 -5.65 -16.17
C ALA A 162 -21.18 -5.89 -15.79
N ALA A 163 -20.62 -5.04 -14.94
CA ALA A 163 -19.23 -5.17 -14.52
C ALA A 163 -19.11 -6.19 -13.39
N PHE A 164 -18.13 -7.09 -13.49
CA PHE A 164 -17.81 -8.01 -12.41
C PHE A 164 -17.17 -7.26 -11.25
N ALA A 165 -17.79 -7.30 -10.07
CA ALA A 165 -17.38 -6.54 -8.89
C ALA A 165 -16.59 -7.37 -7.87
N GLY A 166 -16.39 -8.67 -8.13
CA GLY A 166 -15.59 -9.56 -7.30
C GLY A 166 -16.34 -10.76 -6.73
N TRP A 167 -15.60 -11.58 -5.99
CA TRP A 167 -16.08 -12.80 -5.34
C TRP A 167 -16.35 -12.57 -3.85
N TYR A 168 -17.40 -13.19 -3.33
CA TYR A 168 -17.80 -13.18 -1.92
C TYR A 168 -18.08 -14.61 -1.46
N ASP A 169 -17.88 -14.91 -0.18
CA ASP A 169 -18.09 -16.26 0.36
C ASP A 169 -19.53 -16.53 0.84
N ASN A 170 -20.45 -15.60 0.57
CA ASN A 170 -21.86 -15.69 0.93
C ASN A 170 -22.76 -15.13 -0.19
N PRO A 171 -23.98 -15.68 -0.36
CA PRO A 171 -24.88 -15.30 -1.44
C PRO A 171 -25.48 -13.89 -1.27
N GLU A 172 -25.53 -13.36 -0.04
CA GLU A 172 -25.98 -11.99 0.23
C GLU A 172 -24.95 -10.93 -0.20
N LEU A 173 -23.74 -11.36 -0.57
CA LEU A 173 -22.61 -10.51 -0.95
C LEU A 173 -22.21 -9.54 0.18
N GLU A 174 -22.44 -9.92 1.43
CA GLU A 174 -22.05 -9.15 2.60
C GLU A 174 -20.58 -9.40 2.99
N GLY A 175 -19.95 -8.43 3.64
CA GLY A 175 -18.57 -8.58 4.11
C GLY A 175 -17.51 -8.14 3.11
N ASP A 176 -16.28 -8.62 3.31
CA ASP A 176 -15.14 -8.22 2.50
C ASP A 176 -15.06 -9.07 1.22
N ARG A 177 -14.73 -8.40 0.11
CA ARG A 177 -14.45 -9.07 -1.17
C ARG A 177 -13.23 -9.99 -1.04
N ILE A 178 -13.32 -11.18 -1.62
CA ILE A 178 -12.17 -12.08 -1.79
C ILE A 178 -11.20 -11.50 -2.81
N THR A 179 -9.93 -11.38 -2.42
CA THR A 179 -8.85 -10.79 -3.22
C THR A 179 -7.69 -11.77 -3.40
N ASP A 180 -6.89 -11.58 -4.45
CA ASP A 180 -5.66 -12.34 -4.67
C ASP A 180 -4.50 -11.77 -3.84
N PRO A 181 -3.70 -12.60 -3.14
CA PRO A 181 -3.76 -14.05 -3.09
C PRO A 181 -4.78 -14.60 -2.07
N TYR A 182 -5.55 -15.62 -2.49
CA TYR A 182 -6.52 -16.30 -1.63
C TYR A 182 -6.08 -17.73 -1.27
N TYR A 183 -6.13 -18.06 0.03
CA TYR A 183 -5.71 -19.35 0.59
C TYR A 183 -6.85 -19.95 1.44
N PRO A 184 -7.86 -20.58 0.83
CA PRO A 184 -8.96 -21.16 1.58
C PRO A 184 -8.48 -22.33 2.44
N THR A 185 -9.01 -22.41 3.66
CA THR A 185 -8.70 -23.48 4.63
C THR A 185 -9.77 -24.58 4.64
N GLU A 186 -10.92 -24.31 4.04
CA GLU A 186 -12.03 -25.24 3.85
C GLU A 186 -12.69 -25.05 2.48
N SER A 187 -13.45 -26.06 2.04
CA SER A 187 -14.19 -25.96 0.78
C SER A 187 -15.25 -24.86 0.90
N VAL A 188 -15.36 -24.04 -0.13
CA VAL A 188 -16.14 -22.80 -0.11
C VAL A 188 -16.86 -22.61 -1.45
N THR A 189 -18.04 -22.01 -1.40
CA THR A 189 -18.70 -21.45 -2.59
C THR A 189 -18.46 -19.96 -2.62
N LEU A 190 -17.92 -19.48 -3.73
CA LEU A 190 -17.74 -18.07 -4.00
C LEU A 190 -18.83 -17.58 -4.95
N TYR A 191 -19.51 -16.51 -4.54
CA TYR A 191 -20.59 -15.87 -5.26
C TYR A 191 -20.07 -14.62 -5.96
N ALA A 192 -20.33 -14.51 -7.27
CA ALA A 192 -19.97 -13.34 -8.04
C ALA A 192 -20.92 -12.18 -7.72
N ALA A 193 -20.34 -11.01 -7.45
CA ALA A 193 -21.04 -9.73 -7.40
C ALA A 193 -21.01 -9.06 -8.78
N TRP A 194 -22.15 -8.50 -9.18
CA TRP A 194 -22.32 -7.80 -10.46
C TRP A 194 -22.82 -6.39 -10.25
N VAL A 195 -22.27 -5.47 -11.02
CA VAL A 195 -22.75 -4.09 -11.15
C VAL A 195 -23.53 -4.00 -12.46
N ASP A 196 -24.84 -4.22 -12.37
CA ASP A 196 -25.75 -4.10 -13.52
C ASP A 196 -26.02 -2.62 -13.86
N GLU A 197 -25.87 -1.71 -12.88
CA GLU A 197 -25.99 -0.26 -13.04
C GLU A 197 -24.79 0.44 -12.41
N ALA A 198 -23.96 1.07 -13.25
CA ALA A 198 -22.80 1.83 -12.79
C ALA A 198 -23.17 3.13 -12.06
N ASN A 199 -24.42 3.62 -12.21
CA ASN A 199 -24.92 4.81 -11.55
C ASN A 199 -26.33 4.52 -11.02
N VAL A 200 -26.57 4.75 -9.74
CA VAL A 200 -27.85 4.40 -9.10
C VAL A 200 -28.24 5.42 -8.05
N VAL A 201 -29.54 5.69 -7.91
CA VAL A 201 -30.10 6.36 -6.74
C VAL A 201 -30.81 5.31 -5.90
N THR A 202 -30.28 5.04 -4.72
CA THR A 202 -30.82 4.03 -3.80
C THR A 202 -32.17 4.46 -3.23
N GLU A 203 -32.94 3.51 -2.70
CA GLU A 203 -34.19 3.80 -1.97
C GLU A 203 -33.94 4.73 -0.77
N SER A 204 -32.77 4.62 -0.14
CA SER A 204 -32.34 5.51 0.94
C SER A 204 -31.98 6.93 0.49
N GLY A 205 -31.94 7.18 -0.82
CA GLY A 205 -31.70 8.48 -1.43
C GLY A 205 -30.25 8.74 -1.87
N PHE A 206 -29.29 7.89 -1.53
CA PHE A 206 -27.90 8.08 -1.98
C PHE A 206 -27.76 7.86 -3.49
N LYS A 207 -27.07 8.79 -4.15
CA LYS A 207 -26.58 8.62 -5.52
C LYS A 207 -25.20 7.99 -5.47
N LEU A 208 -25.07 6.79 -6.03
CA LEU A 208 -23.85 5.99 -6.02
C LEU A 208 -23.36 5.76 -7.44
N SER A 209 -22.04 5.75 -7.62
CA SER A 209 -21.39 5.46 -8.89
C SER A 209 -20.27 4.45 -8.69
N TYR A 210 -20.22 3.39 -9.50
CA TYR A 210 -19.22 2.33 -9.41
C TYR A 210 -17.97 2.71 -10.20
N TYR A 211 -16.80 2.48 -9.61
CA TYR A 211 -15.54 2.59 -10.32
C TYR A 211 -14.61 1.45 -9.91
N ASP A 212 -14.25 0.62 -10.88
CA ASP A 212 -13.44 -0.59 -10.65
C ASP A 212 -12.06 -0.26 -10.04
N GLY A 213 -11.47 0.88 -10.41
CA GLY A 213 -10.19 1.35 -9.85
C GLY A 213 -10.25 1.67 -8.35
N LEU A 214 -11.44 1.90 -7.78
CA LEU A 214 -11.65 2.03 -6.34
C LEU A 214 -12.12 0.73 -5.68
N GLY A 215 -12.45 -0.30 -6.46
CA GLY A 215 -12.97 -1.57 -5.96
C GLY A 215 -14.36 -1.49 -5.35
N GLY A 216 -15.17 -0.49 -5.71
CA GLY A 216 -16.50 -0.30 -5.15
C GLY A 216 -17.24 0.94 -5.65
N TYR A 217 -18.35 1.25 -4.98
CA TYR A 217 -19.13 2.47 -5.19
C TYR A 217 -18.52 3.65 -4.45
N TYR A 218 -18.62 4.84 -5.05
CA TYR A 218 -18.47 6.11 -4.35
C TYR A 218 -19.80 6.85 -4.28
N THR A 219 -20.00 7.66 -3.24
CA THR A 219 -21.21 8.48 -3.08
C THR A 219 -21.02 9.83 -3.77
N GLU A 220 -21.89 10.16 -4.72
CA GLU A 220 -21.93 11.47 -5.38
C GLU A 220 -22.82 12.46 -4.65
N GLY A 221 -23.76 11.99 -3.84
CA GLY A 221 -24.71 12.86 -3.18
C GLY A 221 -25.87 12.14 -2.52
N TYR A 222 -26.78 12.94 -1.98
CA TYR A 222 -27.99 12.51 -1.29
C TYR A 222 -29.23 13.23 -1.85
N PHE A 223 -30.17 12.44 -2.34
CA PHE A 223 -31.41 12.86 -3.00
C PHE A 223 -32.69 12.30 -2.35
N GLY A 224 -32.55 11.82 -1.11
CA GLY A 224 -33.64 11.31 -0.29
C GLY A 224 -34.50 12.42 0.33
N GLU A 225 -35.31 12.04 1.31
CA GLU A 225 -36.10 12.95 2.13
C GLU A 225 -35.24 13.70 3.16
N ASP A 226 -35.76 14.78 3.74
CA ASP A 226 -35.04 15.54 4.77
C ASP A 226 -34.69 14.66 5.98
N VAL A 227 -33.39 14.54 6.27
CA VAL A 227 -32.87 13.79 7.41
C VAL A 227 -32.03 14.68 8.31
N THR A 228 -32.04 14.40 9.61
CA THR A 228 -31.16 15.06 10.59
C THR A 228 -29.86 14.30 10.81
N GLU A 229 -29.86 12.99 10.60
CA GLU A 229 -28.69 12.11 10.64
C GLU A 229 -28.49 11.44 9.29
N LEU A 230 -27.31 11.64 8.70
CA LEU A 230 -26.91 11.00 7.45
C LEU A 230 -25.95 9.85 7.75
N VAL A 231 -26.41 8.62 7.53
CA VAL A 231 -25.57 7.41 7.66
C VAL A 231 -25.15 6.96 6.28
N ILE A 232 -23.84 7.02 5.99
CA ILE A 232 -23.29 6.58 4.71
C ILE A 232 -23.50 5.06 4.61
N PRO A 233 -24.04 4.51 3.51
CA PRO A 233 -24.21 3.06 3.36
C PRO A 233 -22.85 2.35 3.39
N SER A 234 -22.79 1.14 3.96
CA SER A 234 -21.56 0.32 3.89
C SER A 234 -21.39 -0.35 2.53
N SER A 235 -22.50 -0.65 1.85
CA SER A 235 -22.54 -1.34 0.57
C SER A 235 -23.86 -1.06 -0.14
N TYR A 236 -23.91 -1.37 -1.43
CA TYR A 236 -25.14 -1.42 -2.22
C TYR A 236 -25.17 -2.73 -3.00
N LYS A 237 -26.20 -3.56 -2.76
CA LYS A 237 -26.31 -4.92 -3.29
C LYS A 237 -25.03 -5.74 -3.09
N GLY A 238 -24.44 -5.61 -1.90
CA GLY A 238 -23.20 -6.28 -1.49
C GLY A 238 -21.89 -5.60 -1.91
N VAL A 239 -21.89 -4.80 -2.97
CA VAL A 239 -20.68 -4.09 -3.41
C VAL A 239 -20.37 -2.94 -2.43
N PRO A 240 -19.14 -2.81 -1.92
CA PRO A 240 -18.80 -1.84 -0.89
C PRO A 240 -18.93 -0.40 -1.38
N VAL A 241 -19.31 0.50 -0.47
CA VAL A 241 -19.22 1.95 -0.67
C VAL A 241 -17.94 2.42 0.02
N VAL A 242 -16.95 2.78 -0.79
CA VAL A 242 -15.56 2.95 -0.36
C VAL A 242 -15.14 4.42 -0.28
N GLU A 243 -15.85 5.32 -0.96
CA GLU A 243 -15.46 6.72 -1.04
C GLU A 243 -16.66 7.68 -1.00
N ILE A 244 -16.48 8.83 -0.34
CA ILE A 244 -17.37 9.98 -0.48
C ILE A 244 -16.70 10.96 -1.45
N TRP A 245 -17.33 11.17 -2.60
CA TRP A 245 -16.76 11.97 -3.68
C TRP A 245 -16.93 13.48 -3.43
N SER A 246 -16.22 14.28 -4.24
CA SER A 246 -16.34 15.72 -4.26
C SER A 246 -16.57 16.25 -5.68
N PRO A 247 -17.55 17.16 -5.88
CA PRO A 247 -18.48 17.66 -4.86
C PRO A 247 -19.55 16.62 -4.49
N PHE A 248 -19.97 16.62 -3.21
CA PHE A 248 -21.12 15.83 -2.75
C PHE A 248 -22.40 16.66 -2.89
N TYR A 249 -23.35 16.19 -3.70
CA TYR A 249 -24.54 16.93 -4.06
C TYR A 249 -25.73 16.63 -3.14
N PHE A 250 -26.53 17.65 -2.83
CA PHE A 250 -27.85 17.49 -2.23
C PHE A 250 -28.93 17.92 -3.21
N LYS A 251 -30.06 17.18 -3.26
CA LYS A 251 -31.19 17.44 -4.17
C LYS A 251 -31.72 18.88 -4.09
N ASP A 252 -31.86 19.39 -2.87
CA ASP A 252 -32.11 20.81 -2.60
C ASP A 252 -30.93 21.39 -1.81
N TYR A 253 -30.02 22.01 -2.55
CA TYR A 253 -28.75 22.50 -2.02
C TYR A 253 -28.91 23.50 -0.87
N GLN A 254 -30.03 24.23 -0.77
CA GLN A 254 -30.22 25.21 0.31
C GLN A 254 -30.85 24.60 1.56
N VAL A 255 -31.75 23.62 1.39
CA VAL A 255 -32.52 23.03 2.49
C VAL A 255 -31.73 21.95 3.23
N PHE A 256 -31.14 21.00 2.50
CA PHE A 256 -30.44 19.85 3.10
C PHE A 256 -29.16 20.23 3.84
N ASN A 257 -28.52 21.33 3.42
CA ASN A 257 -27.37 21.90 4.10
C ASN A 257 -27.70 22.49 5.48
N ARG A 258 -28.98 22.61 5.86
CA ARG A 258 -29.44 23.19 7.13
C ARG A 258 -30.13 22.19 8.06
N THR A 259 -30.41 20.97 7.61
CA THR A 259 -31.14 19.95 8.40
C THR A 259 -30.22 18.90 8.99
N ILE A 260 -29.14 18.52 8.27
CA ILE A 260 -28.20 17.50 8.71
C ILE A 260 -27.37 18.04 9.87
N THR A 261 -27.53 17.39 11.03
CA THR A 261 -26.83 17.71 12.28
C THR A 261 -25.82 16.65 12.70
N SER A 262 -25.91 15.44 12.13
CA SER A 262 -25.05 14.28 12.39
C SER A 262 -24.69 13.56 11.10
N ILE A 263 -23.40 13.22 10.94
CA ILE A 263 -22.92 12.34 9.85
C ILE A 263 -22.19 11.15 10.46
N LYS A 264 -22.52 9.94 9.99
CA LYS A 264 -21.86 8.69 10.38
C LYS A 264 -21.36 7.96 9.15
N THR A 265 -20.05 7.70 9.14
CA THR A 265 -19.41 6.84 8.13
C THR A 265 -19.58 5.36 8.46
N SER A 266 -19.27 4.49 7.50
CA SER A 266 -19.59 3.05 7.56
C SER A 266 -18.37 2.12 7.41
N LYS A 267 -18.59 0.82 7.63
CA LYS A 267 -17.55 -0.23 7.77
C LYS A 267 -16.71 -0.56 6.53
N ASN A 268 -16.95 0.06 5.38
CA ASN A 268 -16.15 -0.12 4.16
C ASN A 268 -15.58 1.19 3.62
N LEU A 269 -15.96 2.32 4.23
CA LEU A 269 -15.55 3.62 3.76
C LEU A 269 -14.07 3.83 4.05
N LYS A 270 -13.31 4.21 3.03
CA LYS A 270 -11.86 4.44 3.06
C LYS A 270 -11.51 5.92 2.92
N VAL A 271 -12.20 6.63 2.03
CA VAL A 271 -11.82 7.99 1.64
C VAL A 271 -13.01 8.94 1.73
N ILE A 272 -12.75 10.14 2.23
CA ILE A 272 -13.68 11.27 2.19
C ILE A 272 -12.99 12.38 1.44
N LYS A 273 -13.48 12.77 0.26
CA LYS A 273 -12.83 13.79 -0.58
C LYS A 273 -13.01 15.20 -0.03
N ASP A 274 -12.20 16.10 -0.57
CA ASP A 274 -12.19 17.52 -0.23
C ASP A 274 -13.60 18.11 -0.29
N ASN A 275 -13.94 19.01 0.64
CA ASN A 275 -15.18 19.78 0.62
C ASN A 275 -16.49 18.97 0.70
N ALA A 276 -16.45 17.65 0.96
CA ALA A 276 -17.63 16.78 0.88
C ALA A 276 -18.85 17.30 1.67
N PHE A 277 -18.64 17.79 2.89
CA PHE A 277 -19.70 18.27 3.79
C PHE A 277 -19.46 19.69 4.31
N GLN A 278 -18.62 20.49 3.64
CA GLN A 278 -18.29 21.87 4.05
C GLN A 278 -19.51 22.82 4.08
N LEU A 279 -20.62 22.40 3.49
CA LEU A 279 -21.83 23.21 3.36
C LEU A 279 -22.93 22.79 4.34
N CYS A 280 -22.74 21.69 5.08
CA CYS A 280 -23.68 21.23 6.09
C CYS A 280 -23.64 22.16 7.32
N SER A 281 -24.15 23.37 7.17
CA SER A 281 -24.09 24.47 8.15
C SER A 281 -24.72 24.14 9.52
N ALA A 282 -25.60 23.15 9.60
CA ALA A 282 -26.19 22.67 10.84
C ALA A 282 -25.44 21.47 11.47
N LEU A 283 -24.39 20.96 10.83
CA LEU A 283 -23.66 19.77 11.27
C LEU A 283 -22.94 20.04 12.59
N THR A 284 -23.35 19.33 13.63
CA THR A 284 -22.78 19.46 14.97
C THR A 284 -21.93 18.26 15.38
N SER A 285 -22.09 17.12 14.72
CA SER A 285 -21.36 15.90 15.05
C SER A 285 -20.98 15.07 13.84
N VAL A 286 -19.80 14.47 13.90
CA VAL A 286 -19.29 13.54 12.89
C VAL A 286 -18.70 12.30 13.57
N THR A 287 -19.05 11.12 13.07
CA THR A 287 -18.48 9.84 13.47
C THR A 287 -17.73 9.20 12.30
N ILE A 288 -16.41 9.16 12.43
CA ILE A 288 -15.48 8.53 11.49
C ILE A 288 -15.23 7.09 11.95
N SER A 289 -15.50 6.12 11.08
CA SER A 289 -15.32 4.70 11.35
C SER A 289 -13.83 4.34 11.33
N ASP A 290 -13.49 3.22 11.95
CA ASP A 290 -12.13 2.69 11.96
C ASP A 290 -11.60 2.33 10.56
N THR A 291 -12.45 2.26 9.53
CA THR A 291 -12.00 1.89 8.17
C THR A 291 -11.55 3.09 7.34
N VAL A 292 -11.88 4.32 7.76
CA VAL A 292 -11.48 5.54 7.04
C VAL A 292 -9.98 5.74 7.19
N GLU A 293 -9.32 5.96 6.08
CA GLU A 293 -7.86 6.14 5.97
C GLU A 293 -7.52 7.58 5.57
N GLU A 294 -8.35 8.22 4.75
CA GLU A 294 -8.10 9.56 4.21
C GLU A 294 -9.32 10.48 4.36
N ILE A 295 -9.07 11.70 4.85
CA ILE A 295 -10.06 12.77 4.92
C ILE A 295 -9.49 13.99 4.23
N GLY A 296 -10.18 14.49 3.20
CA GLY A 296 -9.73 15.57 2.33
C GLY A 296 -9.84 16.96 2.94
N ASP A 297 -9.33 17.94 2.20
CA ASP A 297 -9.30 19.35 2.60
C ASP A 297 -10.72 19.90 2.80
N ASN A 298 -10.96 20.63 3.89
CA ASN A 298 -12.25 21.22 4.25
C ASN A 298 -13.45 20.24 4.29
N ALA A 299 -13.24 18.91 4.33
CA ALA A 299 -14.32 17.92 4.21
C ALA A 299 -15.51 18.16 5.16
N PHE A 300 -15.25 18.67 6.37
CA PHE A 300 -16.22 19.01 7.40
C PHE A 300 -15.96 20.42 7.98
N ASP A 301 -15.46 21.36 7.17
CA ASP A 301 -15.20 22.73 7.63
C ASP A 301 -16.49 23.53 7.81
N VAL A 302 -17.11 23.39 8.98
CA VAL A 302 -18.34 24.07 9.36
C VAL A 302 -18.27 24.60 10.78
N ASN A 303 -18.74 25.83 10.99
CA ASN A 303 -18.61 26.53 12.27
C ASN A 303 -19.39 25.87 13.43
N SER A 304 -20.44 25.12 13.10
CA SER A 304 -21.34 24.45 14.05
C SER A 304 -20.80 23.13 14.60
N LEU A 305 -19.72 22.59 14.01
CA LEU A 305 -19.19 21.29 14.40
C LEU A 305 -18.67 21.33 15.84
N ALA A 306 -19.27 20.51 16.70
CA ALA A 306 -19.00 20.48 18.14
C ALA A 306 -18.36 19.16 18.59
N ASN A 307 -18.64 18.05 17.90
CA ASN A 307 -18.19 16.73 18.30
C ASN A 307 -17.58 15.96 17.12
N ILE A 308 -16.39 15.39 17.34
CA ILE A 308 -15.70 14.54 16.38
C ILE A 308 -15.37 13.23 17.07
N THR A 309 -15.90 12.12 16.56
CA THR A 309 -15.44 10.78 16.93
C THR A 309 -14.54 10.26 15.83
N MET A 310 -13.28 10.00 16.15
CA MET A 310 -12.25 9.63 15.18
C MET A 310 -11.99 8.13 15.15
N GLY A 311 -11.94 7.55 13.95
CA GLY A 311 -11.52 6.17 13.73
C GLY A 311 -10.03 5.98 13.93
N LYS A 312 -9.62 4.78 14.34
CA LYS A 312 -8.22 4.51 14.72
C LYS A 312 -7.23 4.40 13.55
N ASN A 313 -7.70 4.15 12.33
CA ASN A 313 -6.83 3.89 11.16
C ASN A 313 -6.72 5.10 10.22
N VAL A 314 -7.15 6.30 10.63
CA VAL A 314 -6.97 7.50 9.81
C VAL A 314 -5.48 7.79 9.65
N LYS A 315 -5.02 7.76 8.40
CA LYS A 315 -3.62 7.98 8.00
C LYS A 315 -3.38 9.42 7.57
N TYR A 316 -4.36 10.05 6.92
CA TYR A 316 -4.23 11.42 6.42
C TYR A 316 -5.46 12.26 6.73
N ILE A 317 -5.21 13.50 7.14
CA ILE A 317 -6.23 14.54 7.31
C ILE A 317 -5.77 15.78 6.54
N GLY A 318 -6.60 16.23 5.62
CA GLY A 318 -6.38 17.38 4.75
C GLY A 318 -6.43 18.72 5.47
N ALA A 319 -6.03 19.75 4.75
CA ALA A 319 -6.03 21.12 5.22
C ALA A 319 -7.43 21.54 5.69
N ASN A 320 -7.52 21.94 6.95
CA ASN A 320 -8.77 22.37 7.59
C ASN A 320 -9.93 21.36 7.46
N ALA A 321 -9.66 20.06 7.33
CA ALA A 321 -10.71 19.05 7.13
C ALA A 321 -11.84 19.12 8.17
N PHE A 322 -11.56 19.59 9.39
CA PHE A 322 -12.54 19.82 10.46
C PHE A 322 -12.57 21.29 10.90
N GLY A 323 -12.14 22.21 10.03
CA GLY A 323 -11.98 23.63 10.30
C GLY A 323 -10.67 24.05 10.93
N ASN A 324 -10.27 25.30 10.72
CA ASN A 324 -9.02 25.87 11.20
C ASN A 324 -9.12 26.25 12.69
N VAL A 325 -8.23 25.67 13.52
CA VAL A 325 -8.24 25.86 14.99
C VAL A 325 -7.85 27.27 15.45
N ASN A 326 -7.22 28.06 14.58
CA ASN A 326 -6.75 29.44 14.85
C ASN A 326 -7.61 30.52 14.19
N ASN A 327 -8.66 30.15 13.44
CA ASN A 327 -9.53 31.11 12.77
C ASN A 327 -10.48 31.78 13.78
N TYR A 328 -10.81 33.06 13.58
CA TYR A 328 -11.86 33.76 14.34
C TYR A 328 -13.21 33.03 14.24
N ASN A 329 -13.52 32.50 13.05
CA ASN A 329 -14.70 31.68 12.79
C ASN A 329 -14.45 30.18 13.05
N ALA A 330 -13.48 29.81 13.89
CA ALA A 330 -13.21 28.41 14.22
C ALA A 330 -14.48 27.64 14.61
N PRO A 331 -14.53 26.33 14.30
CA PRO A 331 -15.65 25.47 14.65
C PRO A 331 -15.83 25.37 16.17
N ALA A 332 -17.05 25.06 16.61
CA ALA A 332 -17.41 25.02 18.02
C ALA A 332 -16.49 24.10 18.85
N TRP A 333 -16.10 22.94 18.31
CA TRP A 333 -15.17 22.02 18.95
C TRP A 333 -13.80 22.67 19.20
N ALA A 334 -13.24 23.38 18.22
CA ALA A 334 -11.92 23.99 18.32
C ALA A 334 -11.93 25.22 19.25
N LYS A 335 -13.03 25.99 19.28
CA LYS A 335 -13.18 27.13 20.21
C LYS A 335 -13.05 26.69 21.67
N SER A 336 -13.53 25.49 22.00
CA SER A 336 -13.48 24.94 23.36
C SER A 336 -12.10 24.47 23.83
N LEU A 337 -11.13 24.30 22.91
CA LEU A 337 -9.80 23.80 23.24
C LEU A 337 -8.94 24.87 23.95
N PRO A 338 -8.05 24.47 24.87
CA PRO A 338 -6.97 25.34 25.31
C PRO A 338 -5.93 25.55 24.20
N ASP A 339 -5.09 26.57 24.33
CA ASP A 339 -3.90 26.72 23.50
C ASP A 339 -2.98 25.50 23.66
N GLY A 340 -2.39 25.03 22.57
CA GLY A 340 -1.54 23.85 22.55
C GLY A 340 -1.76 22.94 21.34
N PRO A 341 -1.08 21.78 21.33
CA PRO A 341 -1.17 20.84 20.22
C PRO A 341 -2.52 20.10 20.20
N VAL A 342 -3.06 19.94 19.00
CA VAL A 342 -4.35 19.31 18.73
C VAL A 342 -4.11 18.03 17.95
N TYR A 343 -4.62 16.91 18.47
CA TYR A 343 -4.55 15.60 17.84
C TYR A 343 -5.95 15.08 17.54
N LEU A 344 -6.13 14.49 16.36
CA LEU A 344 -7.32 13.74 16.00
C LEU A 344 -6.90 12.29 15.73
N GLY A 345 -7.21 11.39 16.66
CA GLY A 345 -6.61 10.05 16.67
C GLY A 345 -5.09 10.16 16.85
N ASN A 346 -4.33 9.50 15.97
CA ASN A 346 -2.87 9.56 15.94
C ASN A 346 -2.32 10.64 14.99
N VAL A 347 -3.18 11.47 14.39
CA VAL A 347 -2.76 12.54 13.47
C VAL A 347 -2.57 13.83 14.26
N PHE A 348 -1.43 14.49 14.08
CA PHE A 348 -1.22 15.86 14.56
C PHE A 348 -2.02 16.81 13.67
N TYR A 349 -3.16 17.29 14.15
CA TYR A 349 -4.10 18.08 13.36
C TYR A 349 -3.69 19.55 13.28
N GLY A 350 -3.14 20.10 14.36
CA GLY A 350 -2.59 21.45 14.35
C GLY A 350 -2.19 21.95 15.72
N TYR A 351 -1.82 23.23 15.81
CA TYR A 351 -1.51 23.90 17.07
C TYR A 351 -2.41 25.10 17.28
N LYS A 352 -3.14 25.14 18.40
CA LYS A 352 -3.95 26.30 18.80
C LYS A 352 -3.07 27.31 19.53
N GLY A 353 -3.03 28.56 19.04
CA GLY A 353 -2.16 29.61 19.57
C GLY A 353 -0.81 29.69 18.86
N ILE A 354 0.22 30.16 19.57
CA ILE A 354 1.55 30.46 19.01
C ILE A 354 2.60 29.53 19.62
N ILE A 355 3.42 28.91 18.76
CA ILE A 355 4.64 28.21 19.14
C ILE A 355 5.81 29.19 19.15
N ASN A 356 6.44 29.39 20.30
CA ASN A 356 7.66 30.18 20.42
C ASN A 356 8.88 29.27 20.56
N GLY A 357 9.79 29.30 19.59
CA GLY A 357 11.03 28.51 19.64
C GLY A 357 10.86 27.10 19.07
N SER A 358 11.26 26.07 19.80
CA SER A 358 11.26 24.68 19.33
C SER A 358 9.99 23.93 19.72
N PHE A 359 9.50 23.05 18.84
CA PHE A 359 8.38 22.16 19.13
C PHE A 359 8.73 20.68 18.89
N GLU A 360 8.20 19.80 19.73
CA GLU A 360 8.36 18.35 19.60
C GLU A 360 6.97 17.70 19.45
N ILE A 361 6.75 17.01 18.33
CA ILE A 361 5.51 16.25 18.10
C ILE A 361 5.58 14.98 18.94
N LYS A 362 4.44 14.63 19.58
CA LYS A 362 4.34 13.50 20.50
C LYS A 362 4.65 12.17 19.81
N SER A 363 5.37 11.28 20.48
CA SER A 363 5.56 9.89 20.04
C SER A 363 4.24 9.14 19.80
N GLY A 364 4.19 8.31 18.75
CA GLY A 364 2.99 7.59 18.34
C GLY A 364 2.11 8.36 17.33
N THR A 365 2.51 9.58 16.96
CA THR A 365 1.92 10.27 15.80
C THR A 365 2.27 9.56 14.50
N THR A 366 1.28 9.38 13.64
CA THR A 366 1.40 8.70 12.34
C THR A 366 1.44 9.64 11.15
N ALA A 367 0.87 10.85 11.29
CA ALA A 367 0.86 11.87 10.24
C ALA A 367 0.74 13.28 10.80
N ILE A 368 1.13 14.26 9.99
CA ILE A 368 0.92 15.69 10.20
C ILE A 368 -0.11 16.18 9.20
N ALA A 369 -1.24 16.69 9.68
CA ALA A 369 -2.34 17.13 8.82
C ALA A 369 -1.96 18.34 7.95
N GLY A 370 -2.74 18.56 6.88
CA GLY A 370 -2.62 19.78 6.10
C GLY A 370 -2.84 21.03 6.96
N ASN A 371 -2.06 22.09 6.71
CA ASN A 371 -2.04 23.33 7.50
C ASN A 371 -1.71 23.20 9.01
N ALA A 372 -1.25 22.05 9.52
CA ALA A 372 -1.13 21.83 10.96
C ALA A 372 -0.27 22.88 11.71
N PHE A 373 0.81 23.36 11.09
CA PHE A 373 1.66 24.44 11.58
C PHE A 373 1.58 25.70 10.70
N TYR A 374 0.56 25.84 9.86
CA TYR A 374 0.49 26.96 8.92
C TYR A 374 0.60 28.32 9.66
N GLY A 375 1.55 29.14 9.22
CA GLY A 375 1.78 30.48 9.78
C GLY A 375 2.33 30.50 11.21
N GLN A 376 2.94 29.42 11.70
CA GLN A 376 3.64 29.40 13.00
C GLN A 376 4.98 30.17 12.90
N ASN A 377 4.87 31.48 12.72
CA ASN A 377 5.96 32.40 12.37
C ASN A 377 6.97 32.64 13.50
N GLN A 378 6.75 32.08 14.69
CA GLN A 378 7.69 32.17 15.82
C GLN A 378 8.36 30.81 16.12
N MET A 379 7.96 29.75 15.39
CA MET A 379 8.58 28.44 15.50
C MET A 379 9.91 28.43 14.74
N THR A 380 10.98 28.08 15.46
CA THR A 380 12.36 28.05 14.95
C THR A 380 12.82 26.65 14.61
N SER A 381 12.27 25.62 15.27
CA SER A 381 12.57 24.22 14.96
C SER A 381 11.41 23.30 15.30
N VAL A 382 11.36 22.16 14.61
CA VAL A 382 10.41 21.09 14.89
C VAL A 382 11.11 19.73 14.88
N THR A 383 10.78 18.89 15.86
CA THR A 383 11.19 17.49 15.89
C THR A 383 9.99 16.60 15.59
N ILE A 384 10.10 15.83 14.51
CA ILE A 384 9.07 14.89 14.06
C ILE A 384 9.48 13.49 14.52
N PRO A 385 8.65 12.77 15.31
CA PRO A 385 9.01 11.48 15.87
C PRO A 385 9.01 10.37 14.81
N GLN A 386 9.68 9.26 15.14
CA GLN A 386 9.58 8.04 14.34
C GLN A 386 8.13 7.54 14.30
N GLY A 387 7.73 6.99 13.14
CA GLY A 387 6.36 6.52 12.89
C GLY A 387 5.50 7.52 12.14
N VAL A 388 5.93 8.78 11.98
CA VAL A 388 5.27 9.71 11.06
C VAL A 388 5.64 9.32 9.63
N GLU A 389 4.61 9.03 8.83
CA GLU A 389 4.73 8.60 7.43
C GLU A 389 4.37 9.72 6.46
N ILE A 390 3.47 10.64 6.85
CA ILE A 390 2.90 11.65 5.95
C ILE A 390 3.03 13.08 6.54
N ILE A 391 3.49 14.02 5.70
CA ILE A 391 3.35 15.47 5.91
C ILE A 391 2.32 16.03 4.93
N GLY A 392 1.26 16.64 5.45
CA GLY A 392 0.17 17.15 4.65
C GLY A 392 0.42 18.47 3.92
N ARG A 393 -0.53 18.81 3.05
CA ARG A 393 -0.48 20.00 2.20
C ARG A 393 -0.33 21.26 3.07
N TYR A 394 0.62 22.13 2.73
CA TYR A 394 0.92 23.35 3.51
C TYR A 394 1.18 23.12 5.01
N ALA A 395 1.54 21.91 5.45
CA ALA A 395 1.67 21.60 6.89
C ALA A 395 2.59 22.56 7.65
N PHE A 396 3.69 23.01 7.05
CA PHE A 396 4.59 24.04 7.58
C PHE A 396 4.55 25.34 6.76
N GLY A 397 3.52 25.52 5.93
CA GLY A 397 3.36 26.68 5.06
C GLY A 397 3.43 27.98 5.85
N GLY A 398 4.25 28.91 5.41
CA GLY A 398 4.45 30.22 6.02
C GLY A 398 5.19 30.20 7.35
N CYS A 399 5.80 29.10 7.82
CA CYS A 399 6.62 29.11 9.04
C CYS A 399 7.93 29.90 8.83
N THR A 400 7.84 31.24 8.79
CA THR A 400 8.92 32.10 8.30
C THR A 400 10.20 32.07 9.14
N GLN A 401 10.12 31.68 10.41
CA GLN A 401 11.27 31.57 11.31
C GLN A 401 11.82 30.13 11.43
N LEU A 402 11.22 29.14 10.75
CA LEU A 402 11.61 27.75 10.84
C LEU A 402 12.96 27.53 10.15
N LYS A 403 13.96 27.12 10.94
CA LYS A 403 15.34 26.88 10.49
C LYS A 403 15.71 25.41 10.44
N THR A 404 15.14 24.61 11.34
CA THR A 404 15.55 23.21 11.53
C THR A 404 14.35 22.29 11.62
N ILE A 405 14.36 21.23 10.83
CA ILE A 405 13.31 20.22 10.77
C ILE A 405 14.00 18.86 10.88
N ASN A 406 13.77 18.17 11.99
CA ASN A 406 14.33 16.82 12.18
C ASN A 406 13.34 15.80 11.63
N MET A 407 13.61 15.32 10.42
CA MET A 407 12.76 14.35 9.70
C MET A 407 13.00 12.91 10.19
N PRO A 408 11.97 12.07 10.34
CA PRO A 408 12.14 10.67 10.69
C PRO A 408 12.48 9.83 9.45
N GLY A 409 13.11 8.67 9.66
CA GLY A 409 13.42 7.72 8.58
C GLY A 409 12.23 6.88 8.12
N THR A 410 11.04 7.13 8.68
CA THR A 410 9.77 6.46 8.32
C THR A 410 8.93 7.28 7.33
N MET A 411 9.34 8.51 7.02
CA MET A 411 8.57 9.42 6.16
C MET A 411 8.48 8.87 4.74
N THR A 412 7.28 8.66 4.20
CA THR A 412 7.05 8.15 2.84
C THR A 412 6.57 9.24 1.89
N ASP A 413 5.69 10.13 2.36
CA ASP A 413 4.96 11.08 1.52
C ASP A 413 4.99 12.52 2.07
N ILE A 414 5.31 13.47 1.18
CA ILE A 414 5.29 14.91 1.49
C ILE A 414 4.40 15.62 0.47
N TYR A 415 3.29 16.18 0.95
CA TYR A 415 2.24 16.76 0.10
C TYR A 415 2.57 18.19 -0.34
N ALA A 416 1.74 18.71 -1.25
CA ALA A 416 2.05 19.93 -1.99
C ALA A 416 2.27 21.11 -1.04
N TYR A 417 3.26 21.93 -1.37
CA TYR A 417 3.58 23.15 -0.62
C TYR A 417 3.87 22.94 0.88
N ALA A 418 4.27 21.74 1.30
CA ALA A 418 4.48 21.40 2.71
C ALA A 418 5.37 22.40 3.47
N PHE A 419 6.41 22.95 2.83
CA PHE A 419 7.33 23.94 3.41
C PHE A 419 7.25 25.30 2.70
N TYR A 420 6.14 25.61 2.02
CA TYR A 420 5.95 26.86 1.29
C TYR A 420 6.27 28.09 2.16
N ASN A 421 7.02 29.06 1.63
CA ASN A 421 7.42 30.28 2.34
C ASN A 421 8.07 30.05 3.73
N CYS A 422 8.78 28.94 3.95
CA CYS A 422 9.70 28.80 5.10
C CYS A 422 10.97 29.61 4.85
N THR A 423 10.87 30.94 4.94
CA THR A 423 11.91 31.88 4.48
C THR A 423 13.22 31.82 5.29
N SER A 424 13.25 31.18 6.46
CA SER A 424 14.48 30.94 7.24
C SER A 424 15.08 29.54 7.07
N LEU A 425 14.47 28.66 6.27
CA LEU A 425 14.98 27.30 6.05
C LEU A 425 16.20 27.36 5.12
N GLU A 426 17.39 27.04 5.63
CA GLU A 426 18.65 27.18 4.88
C GLU A 426 19.07 25.91 4.13
N SER A 427 18.75 24.74 4.71
CA SER A 427 19.03 23.45 4.11
C SER A 427 17.95 22.43 4.46
N PHE A 428 17.81 21.42 3.62
CA PHE A 428 16.89 20.31 3.87
C PHE A 428 17.52 18.98 3.44
N VAL A 429 17.46 17.99 4.33
CA VAL A 429 17.88 16.61 4.02
C VAL A 429 16.64 15.74 4.01
N MET A 430 16.25 15.29 2.82
CA MET A 430 15.12 14.40 2.65
C MET A 430 15.51 12.98 3.08
N PRO A 431 14.72 12.30 3.94
CA PRO A 431 14.97 10.90 4.26
C PRO A 431 14.84 10.00 3.02
N ASP A 432 15.72 9.01 2.89
CA ASP A 432 15.67 8.04 1.77
C ASP A 432 14.38 7.20 1.74
N SER A 433 13.62 7.16 2.83
CA SER A 433 12.30 6.51 2.85
C SER A 433 11.24 7.24 2.01
N VAL A 434 11.47 8.52 1.68
CA VAL A 434 10.53 9.31 0.87
C VAL A 434 10.57 8.81 -0.57
N THR A 435 9.42 8.38 -1.07
CA THR A 435 9.26 7.87 -2.45
C THR A 435 8.43 8.82 -3.32
N SER A 436 7.58 9.65 -2.71
CA SER A 436 6.74 10.63 -3.40
C SER A 436 6.81 12.01 -2.74
N ILE A 437 6.92 13.02 -3.60
CA ILE A 437 6.75 14.44 -3.27
C ILE A 437 5.70 15.03 -4.20
N LYS A 438 5.09 16.15 -3.81
CA LYS A 438 4.09 16.87 -4.63
C LYS A 438 4.58 18.27 -5.01
N ASP A 439 3.76 19.01 -5.74
CA ASP A 439 4.13 20.32 -6.28
C ASP A 439 4.61 21.32 -5.22
N GLY A 440 5.62 22.12 -5.59
CA GLY A 440 6.00 23.33 -4.87
C GLY A 440 6.45 23.13 -3.43
N ILE A 441 6.96 21.94 -3.04
CA ILE A 441 7.24 21.65 -1.62
C ILE A 441 8.11 22.69 -0.91
N PHE A 442 9.05 23.34 -1.62
CA PHE A 442 9.90 24.41 -1.09
C PHE A 442 9.63 25.79 -1.72
N SER A 443 8.55 25.97 -2.49
CA SER A 443 8.28 27.24 -3.18
C SER A 443 8.33 28.43 -2.19
N GLY A 444 9.11 29.45 -2.51
CA GLY A 444 9.29 30.64 -1.68
C GLY A 444 10.21 30.46 -0.46
N CYS A 445 10.94 29.35 -0.33
CA CYS A 445 12.00 29.22 0.68
C CYS A 445 13.24 30.04 0.29
N THR A 446 13.17 31.36 0.50
CA THR A 446 14.16 32.34 0.00
C THR A 446 15.55 32.25 0.65
N SER A 447 15.74 31.42 1.68
CA SER A 447 17.06 31.12 2.27
C SER A 447 17.60 29.73 1.93
N LEU A 448 16.85 28.91 1.20
CA LEU A 448 17.17 27.49 0.96
C LEU A 448 18.30 27.32 -0.06
N LYS A 449 19.52 27.11 0.46
CA LYS A 449 20.75 27.03 -0.34
C LYS A 449 21.09 25.60 -0.78
N SER A 450 20.61 24.59 -0.05
CA SER A 450 20.95 23.20 -0.33
C SER A 450 19.80 22.25 0.01
N VAL A 451 19.54 21.30 -0.89
CA VAL A 451 18.61 20.21 -0.66
C VAL A 451 19.24 18.90 -1.06
N THR A 452 19.25 17.93 -0.15
CA THR A 452 19.55 16.53 -0.46
C THR A 452 18.24 15.81 -0.71
N LEU A 453 18.07 15.30 -1.93
CA LEU A 453 16.91 14.51 -2.33
C LEU A 453 17.07 13.04 -1.90
N SER A 454 15.95 12.35 -1.69
CA SER A 454 15.93 10.91 -1.42
C SER A 454 16.38 10.12 -2.65
N GLU A 455 17.24 9.11 -2.46
CA GLU A 455 17.66 8.23 -3.55
C GLU A 455 16.52 7.31 -4.08
N ASN A 456 15.35 7.31 -3.41
CA ASN A 456 14.16 6.56 -3.81
C ASN A 456 13.08 7.38 -4.52
N LEU A 457 13.31 8.68 -4.76
CA LEU A 457 12.38 9.48 -5.56
C LEU A 457 12.30 8.99 -7.01
N THR A 458 11.08 8.93 -7.53
CA THR A 458 10.83 8.60 -8.94
C THR A 458 10.45 9.81 -9.77
N ARG A 459 10.03 10.92 -9.14
CA ARG A 459 9.51 12.12 -9.83
C ARG A 459 9.97 13.41 -9.13
N LEU A 460 10.25 14.44 -9.93
CA LEU A 460 10.33 15.83 -9.48
C LEU A 460 9.14 16.61 -10.04
N GLU A 461 8.39 17.22 -9.14
CA GLU A 461 7.08 17.83 -9.43
C GLU A 461 7.16 19.35 -9.66
N TYR A 462 6.08 19.95 -10.14
CA TYR A 462 6.03 21.34 -10.60
C TYR A 462 6.51 22.35 -9.54
N GLY A 463 7.38 23.28 -9.94
CA GLY A 463 7.76 24.44 -9.12
C GLY A 463 8.42 24.11 -7.78
N MET A 464 8.99 22.91 -7.61
CA MET A 464 9.58 22.42 -6.36
C MET A 464 10.52 23.44 -5.69
N PHE A 465 11.31 24.16 -6.50
CA PHE A 465 12.29 25.15 -6.05
C PHE A 465 11.99 26.57 -6.56
N GLU A 466 10.73 26.88 -6.85
CA GLU A 466 10.33 28.23 -7.25
C GLU A 466 10.78 29.25 -6.18
N ASN A 467 11.40 30.35 -6.62
CA ASN A 467 11.94 31.41 -5.74
C ASN A 467 12.92 30.93 -4.63
N CYS A 468 13.57 29.77 -4.81
CA CYS A 468 14.65 29.30 -3.93
C CYS A 468 16.03 29.74 -4.45
N PRO A 469 16.99 30.08 -3.57
CA PRO A 469 18.34 30.51 -3.95
C PRO A 469 19.32 29.33 -4.18
N ILE A 470 18.81 28.11 -4.45
CA ILE A 470 19.63 26.93 -4.71
C ILE A 470 20.37 27.06 -6.04
N THR A 471 21.69 26.87 -6.03
CA THR A 471 22.55 27.02 -7.21
C THR A 471 22.89 25.69 -7.88
N GLU A 472 22.86 24.59 -7.13
CA GLU A 472 23.17 23.25 -7.63
C GLU A 472 22.16 22.22 -7.15
N LEU A 473 21.76 21.30 -8.04
CA LEU A 473 20.90 20.17 -7.69
C LEU A 473 21.45 18.85 -8.25
N ILE A 474 21.42 17.82 -7.43
CA ILE A 474 21.71 16.44 -7.83
C ILE A 474 20.39 15.69 -7.88
N VAL A 475 20.01 15.22 -9.07
CA VAL A 475 18.84 14.39 -9.31
C VAL A 475 19.21 12.92 -9.12
N PRO A 476 18.53 12.20 -8.21
CA PRO A 476 18.77 10.78 -7.94
C PRO A 476 18.60 9.84 -9.14
N GLU A 477 19.18 8.64 -9.05
CA GLU A 477 19.18 7.67 -10.16
C GLU A 477 17.78 7.14 -10.50
N LYS A 478 16.87 7.04 -9.52
CA LYS A 478 15.52 6.49 -9.73
C LYS A 478 14.52 7.48 -10.31
N VAL A 479 14.88 8.76 -10.44
CA VAL A 479 13.99 9.78 -10.99
C VAL A 479 13.77 9.52 -12.48
N VAL A 480 12.54 9.18 -12.85
CA VAL A 480 12.13 8.93 -14.23
C VAL A 480 11.42 10.12 -14.87
N PHE A 481 10.86 11.01 -14.05
CA PHE A 481 10.14 12.20 -14.51
C PHE A 481 10.68 13.46 -13.83
N ILE A 482 11.14 14.42 -14.64
CA ILE A 482 11.50 15.78 -14.18
C ILE A 482 10.52 16.69 -14.89
N GLY A 483 9.41 17.01 -14.22
CA GLY A 483 8.41 17.93 -14.76
C GLY A 483 8.96 19.36 -14.85
N ASN A 484 8.07 20.33 -14.63
CA ASN A 484 8.40 21.74 -14.49
C ASN A 484 9.02 22.09 -13.12
N ALA A 485 9.87 21.22 -12.58
CA ALA A 485 10.39 21.31 -11.23
C ALA A 485 11.25 22.56 -10.97
N PHE A 486 11.86 23.09 -12.04
CA PHE A 486 12.73 24.27 -11.99
C PHE A 486 12.01 25.57 -12.37
N THR A 487 10.73 25.51 -12.73
CA THR A 487 9.96 26.71 -13.11
C THR A 487 9.98 27.73 -11.97
N GLY A 488 10.26 28.99 -12.33
CA GLY A 488 10.35 30.11 -11.38
C GLY A 488 11.62 30.11 -10.51
N ASN A 489 12.56 29.18 -10.71
CA ASN A 489 13.89 29.29 -10.13
C ASN A 489 14.79 30.14 -11.05
N THR A 490 15.44 31.16 -10.50
CA THR A 490 16.32 32.09 -11.25
C THR A 490 17.79 32.01 -10.84
N THR A 491 18.14 31.09 -9.93
CA THR A 491 19.49 30.99 -9.33
C THR A 491 20.17 29.65 -9.58
N LEU A 492 19.41 28.62 -9.97
CA LEU A 492 19.92 27.30 -10.29
C LEU A 492 20.82 27.39 -11.51
N GLN A 493 22.08 27.01 -11.33
CA GLN A 493 23.14 27.07 -12.34
C GLN A 493 23.53 25.70 -12.84
N LYS A 494 23.58 24.71 -11.95
CA LYS A 494 24.08 23.36 -12.23
C LYS A 494 23.05 22.30 -11.84
N VAL A 495 22.75 21.40 -12.77
CA VAL A 495 21.94 20.19 -12.51
C VAL A 495 22.76 18.96 -12.85
N THR A 496 22.77 17.96 -11.97
CA THR A 496 23.42 16.66 -12.24
C THR A 496 22.35 15.57 -12.25
N ILE A 497 22.18 14.86 -13.36
CA ILE A 497 21.22 13.75 -13.50
C ILE A 497 22.00 12.45 -13.48
N LYS A 498 21.87 11.68 -12.39
CA LYS A 498 22.65 10.45 -12.18
C LYS A 498 22.19 9.25 -13.04
N LYS A 499 20.95 9.27 -13.55
CA LYS A 499 20.29 8.12 -14.18
C LYS A 499 20.97 7.66 -15.48
N ALA A 500 21.25 6.36 -15.58
CA ALA A 500 21.90 5.72 -16.73
C ALA A 500 20.93 5.37 -17.88
N GLU A 501 19.69 5.04 -17.53
CA GLU A 501 18.66 4.56 -18.46
C GLU A 501 17.44 5.46 -18.37
N ILE A 502 17.41 6.51 -19.18
CA ILE A 502 16.34 7.51 -19.13
C ILE A 502 15.44 7.42 -20.35
N ASP A 503 14.13 7.37 -20.12
CA ASP A 503 13.16 7.61 -21.19
C ASP A 503 13.09 9.12 -21.40
N PHE A 504 13.50 9.56 -22.59
CA PHE A 504 13.54 10.98 -22.95
C PHE A 504 12.14 11.59 -23.06
N GLY A 505 11.09 10.79 -23.31
CA GLY A 505 9.71 11.26 -23.35
C GLY A 505 9.15 11.66 -21.98
N GLU A 506 9.72 11.12 -20.91
CA GLU A 506 9.31 11.37 -19.52
C GLU A 506 10.07 12.56 -18.89
N LEU A 507 11.14 13.03 -19.53
CA LEU A 507 11.85 14.23 -19.12
C LEU A 507 11.20 15.47 -19.74
N ALA A 508 10.19 16.02 -19.06
CA ALA A 508 9.54 17.26 -19.46
C ALA A 508 10.41 18.50 -19.13
N MET A 509 11.58 18.60 -19.78
CA MET A 509 12.57 19.66 -19.61
C MET A 509 12.29 20.91 -20.46
N ASP A 510 11.04 21.12 -20.89
CA ASP A 510 10.68 22.22 -21.78
C ASP A 510 10.88 23.62 -21.15
N TYR A 511 11.06 23.68 -19.83
CA TYR A 511 11.18 24.91 -19.05
C TYR A 511 12.42 24.91 -18.13
N VAL A 512 13.59 24.57 -18.69
CA VAL A 512 14.87 24.80 -17.99
C VAL A 512 15.14 26.31 -17.89
N PRO A 513 15.32 26.87 -16.69
CA PRO A 513 15.61 28.30 -16.53
C PRO A 513 16.89 28.73 -17.26
N ASP A 514 16.91 29.97 -17.75
CA ASP A 514 18.10 30.55 -18.39
C ASP A 514 19.32 30.59 -17.46
N SER A 515 19.09 30.65 -16.14
CA SER A 515 20.16 30.59 -15.13
C SER A 515 20.94 29.26 -15.17
N VAL A 516 20.30 28.17 -15.64
CA VAL A 516 20.95 26.87 -15.76
C VAL A 516 21.92 26.94 -16.94
N THR A 517 23.20 26.85 -16.62
CA THR A 517 24.31 26.92 -17.57
C THR A 517 25.00 25.57 -17.77
N ALA A 518 24.79 24.61 -16.85
CA ALA A 518 25.36 23.27 -16.97
C ALA A 518 24.41 22.17 -16.46
N ILE A 519 24.20 21.16 -17.29
CA ILE A 519 23.45 19.94 -17.01
C ILE A 519 24.39 18.76 -17.23
N TYR A 520 24.80 18.13 -16.15
CA TYR A 520 25.70 16.98 -16.15
C TYR A 520 24.89 15.68 -16.23
N VAL A 521 25.22 14.86 -17.22
CA VAL A 521 24.62 13.54 -17.46
C VAL A 521 25.72 12.50 -17.66
N GLN A 522 25.39 11.21 -17.63
CA GLN A 522 26.39 10.17 -17.90
C GLN A 522 27.01 10.34 -19.29
N GLU A 523 28.31 10.05 -19.42
CA GLU A 523 29.11 10.29 -20.64
C GLU A 523 28.44 9.71 -21.90
N ASN A 524 27.88 8.51 -21.79
CA ASN A 524 27.19 7.81 -22.88
C ASN A 524 25.83 8.42 -23.28
N LEU A 525 25.28 9.35 -22.48
CA LEU A 525 23.98 9.97 -22.72
C LEU A 525 24.06 11.39 -23.27
N VAL A 526 25.23 12.05 -23.19
CA VAL A 526 25.40 13.48 -23.53
C VAL A 526 24.85 13.80 -24.93
N GLU A 527 25.25 13.03 -25.94
CA GLU A 527 24.83 13.28 -27.33
C GLU A 527 23.34 13.00 -27.55
N ALA A 528 22.75 12.05 -26.81
CA ALA A 528 21.31 11.77 -26.87
C ALA A 528 20.50 12.95 -26.30
N PHE A 529 20.93 13.52 -25.17
CA PHE A 529 20.31 14.71 -24.59
C PHE A 529 20.39 15.93 -25.52
N LYS A 530 21.56 16.18 -26.14
CA LYS A 530 21.72 17.27 -27.12
C LYS A 530 20.80 17.12 -28.32
N SER A 531 20.60 15.90 -28.81
CA SER A 531 19.71 15.62 -29.94
C SER A 531 18.23 15.83 -29.58
N GLN A 532 17.82 15.47 -28.36
CA GLN A 532 16.44 15.62 -27.89
C GLN A 532 16.09 17.08 -27.57
N TYR A 533 17.02 17.81 -26.94
CA TYR A 533 16.83 19.20 -26.52
C TYR A 533 17.81 20.14 -27.25
N PRO A 534 17.66 20.33 -28.57
CA PRO A 534 18.61 21.11 -29.37
C PRO A 534 18.73 22.57 -28.91
N ALA A 535 17.68 23.14 -28.32
CA ALA A 535 17.68 24.50 -27.76
C ALA A 535 18.58 24.64 -26.50
N HIS A 536 19.01 23.53 -25.91
CA HIS A 536 19.84 23.48 -24.71
C HIS A 536 21.11 22.64 -24.91
N ALA A 537 21.47 22.31 -26.15
CA ALA A 537 22.56 21.37 -26.46
C ALA A 537 23.92 21.83 -25.92
N ASP A 538 24.15 23.13 -25.84
CA ASP A 538 25.36 23.76 -25.29
C ASP A 538 25.47 23.63 -23.76
N LYS A 539 24.37 23.29 -23.09
CA LYS A 539 24.29 23.14 -21.64
C LYS A 539 24.59 21.71 -21.15
N PHE A 540 24.70 20.71 -22.03
CA PHE A 540 24.89 19.31 -21.62
C PHE A 540 26.37 18.89 -21.58
N PHE A 541 26.79 18.37 -20.43
CA PHE A 541 28.17 17.93 -20.15
C PHE A 541 28.20 16.51 -19.57
N ALA A 542 29.33 15.82 -19.75
CA ALA A 542 29.57 14.53 -19.10
C ALA A 542 29.85 14.74 -17.60
N ILE A 543 29.27 13.90 -16.74
CA ILE A 543 29.68 13.78 -15.34
C ILE A 543 31.18 13.39 -15.32
N GLU A 544 31.98 14.14 -14.57
CA GLU A 544 33.39 13.78 -14.36
C GLU A 544 33.50 12.43 -13.64
N LYS A 545 34.38 11.55 -14.14
CA LYS A 545 34.59 10.19 -13.63
C LYS A 545 35.17 10.14 -12.23
#